data_AF-V4P6J6-F1
#
_entry.id   AF-V4P6J6-F1
#
_cell.length_a   1.000
_cell.length_b   1.000
_cell.length_c   1.000
_cell.angle_alpha   90.00
_cell.angle_beta   90.00
_cell.angle_gamma   90.00
#
_symmetry.space_group_name_H-M   'P 1'
#
loop_
_entity.id
_entity.type
_entity.pdbx_description
1 polymer ?
#
loop_
_entity_poly.entity_id
_entity_poly.type
_entity_poly.pdbx_seq_one_letter_code
_entity_poly.pdbx_strand_id
1 'polypeptide(L)'
;MDLHLKNLFGRFQDQFGSGPGLGPGSGVCLMNVEGISSNIIQSIFRASASIYRSEPWKRLRPGHLFGVRVGKDSDWSGKRQPFQCVQFIGGDGGDIAIYMYRSINYALKMTDDSWEMVRVPNVEVFRVTYELESLMLPANKKMVKSLSLEVSGADRFPVIDVARCMTSGELQFRNPTLEELRLVFAVMKALSLVHPLLLQEEKQVRGLPRVIKFSPLIETVDVQWPPEMFKGHDFVAVTVSHPPGQSYEQNSKENAVMAGEDDELEIVSSIMTNLR
;
A
#
# COMPACT_ATOMS: atom_id res chain seq x y z
N MET A 1 41.09 -6.76 -0.94
CA MET A 1 40.17 -7.91 -1.03
C MET A 1 40.11 -8.30 -2.50
N ASP A 2 40.41 -9.56 -2.82
CA ASP A 2 40.45 -10.07 -4.20
C ASP A 2 39.10 -9.86 -4.90
N LEU A 3 39.11 -9.46 -6.18
CA LEU A 3 37.91 -9.21 -6.97
C LEU A 3 37.02 -10.47 -7.03
N HIS A 4 37.66 -11.64 -7.02
CA HIS A 4 36.99 -12.93 -7.01
C HIS A 4 36.23 -13.20 -5.70
N LEU A 5 36.83 -12.84 -4.55
CA LEU A 5 36.20 -12.96 -3.24
C LEU A 5 35.04 -11.97 -3.08
N LYS A 6 35.18 -10.73 -3.57
CA LYS A 6 34.07 -9.76 -3.59
C LYS A 6 32.87 -10.27 -4.39
N ASN A 7 33.11 -10.83 -5.57
CA ASN A 7 32.04 -11.41 -6.39
C ASN A 7 31.43 -12.66 -5.76
N LEU A 8 32.24 -13.49 -5.10
CA LEU A 8 31.75 -14.67 -4.39
C LEU A 8 30.88 -14.28 -3.19
N PHE A 9 31.30 -13.31 -2.39
CA PHE A 9 30.52 -12.79 -1.26
C PHE A 9 29.26 -12.05 -1.72
N GLY A 10 29.34 -11.29 -2.81
CA GLY A 10 28.16 -10.68 -3.45
C GLY A 10 27.14 -11.76 -3.82
N ARG A 11 27.56 -12.79 -4.56
CA ARG A 11 26.69 -13.90 -4.97
C ARG A 11 26.14 -14.72 -3.80
N PHE A 12 26.92 -14.89 -2.74
CA PHE A 12 26.47 -15.60 -1.54
C PHE A 12 25.41 -14.78 -0.79
N GLN A 13 25.59 -13.47 -0.70
CA GLN A 13 24.59 -12.56 -0.15
C GLN A 13 23.33 -12.49 -1.04
N ASP A 14 23.50 -12.59 -2.36
CA ASP A 14 22.42 -12.63 -3.35
C ASP A 14 21.59 -13.93 -3.30
N GLN A 15 22.22 -15.07 -2.96
CA GLN A 15 21.58 -16.39 -3.00
C GLN A 15 20.83 -16.78 -1.71
N PHE A 16 21.19 -16.21 -0.56
CA PHE A 16 20.63 -16.62 0.74
C PHE A 16 19.80 -15.54 1.44
N GLY A 17 19.57 -14.39 0.80
CA GLY A 17 18.60 -13.37 1.25
C GLY A 17 17.17 -13.75 0.84
N SER A 18 16.61 -14.75 1.51
CA SER A 18 15.33 -15.36 1.18
C SER A 18 14.14 -14.47 1.57
N GLY A 19 13.24 -14.26 0.60
CA GLY A 19 11.84 -13.83 0.72
C GLY A 19 11.13 -13.97 -0.62
N PRO A 20 9.85 -14.38 -0.69
CA PRO A 20 9.19 -14.64 -1.96
C PRO A 20 8.97 -13.34 -2.75
N GLY A 21 9.62 -13.27 -3.91
CA GLY A 21 9.19 -12.42 -5.02
C GLY A 21 10.22 -11.46 -5.61
N LEU A 22 11.26 -11.01 -4.89
CA LEU A 22 12.17 -9.98 -5.42
C LEU A 22 13.63 -10.11 -4.96
N GLY A 23 14.14 -11.32 -4.68
CA GLY A 23 15.58 -11.55 -4.40
C GLY A 23 16.13 -10.77 -3.20
N PRO A 24 17.46 -10.58 -3.09
CA PRO A 24 18.17 -10.39 -1.82
C PRO A 24 17.65 -9.27 -0.92
N GLY A 25 17.91 -9.43 0.39
CA GLY A 25 17.68 -8.40 1.41
C GLY A 25 18.39 -7.10 1.05
N SER A 26 17.74 -5.98 1.34
CA SER A 26 18.18 -4.68 0.83
C SER A 26 19.41 -4.13 1.54
N GLY A 27 20.34 -3.60 0.75
CA GLY A 27 21.55 -2.88 1.16
C GLY A 27 21.32 -1.46 1.69
N VAL A 28 20.09 -0.95 1.58
CA VAL A 28 19.81 0.46 1.80
C VAL A 28 19.59 0.76 3.28
N CYS A 29 19.98 1.96 3.70
CA CYS A 29 19.85 2.41 5.08
C CYS A 29 19.21 3.79 5.06
N LEU A 30 18.13 3.98 5.81
CA LEU A 30 17.39 5.24 5.80
C LEU A 30 18.24 6.42 6.24
N MET A 31 19.29 6.22 7.03
CA MET A 31 20.26 7.27 7.39
C MET A 31 20.97 7.89 6.18
N ASN A 32 20.96 7.23 5.01
CA ASN A 32 21.57 7.71 3.78
C ASN A 32 20.58 8.48 2.89
N VAL A 33 19.34 8.69 3.34
CA VAL A 33 18.34 9.47 2.60
C VAL A 33 18.62 10.95 2.80
N GLU A 34 18.71 11.70 1.71
CA GLU A 34 18.95 13.14 1.76
C GLU A 34 17.83 13.88 2.49
N GLY A 35 18.21 14.75 3.44
CA GLY A 35 17.26 15.58 4.21
C GLY A 35 16.44 14.82 5.26
N ILE A 36 16.72 13.53 5.50
CA ILE A 36 15.99 12.77 6.51
C ILE A 36 16.45 13.12 7.93
N SER A 37 15.50 13.22 8.86
CA SER A 37 15.79 13.35 10.29
C SER A 37 15.56 12.03 11.02
N SER A 38 16.18 11.86 12.19
CA SER A 38 15.92 10.71 13.07
C SER A 38 14.44 10.60 13.47
N ASN A 39 13.77 11.73 13.65
CA ASN A 39 12.35 11.78 14.05
C ASN A 39 11.46 11.22 12.92
N ILE A 40 11.77 11.52 11.66
CA ILE A 40 11.09 10.96 10.50
C ILE A 40 11.21 9.43 10.51
N ILE A 41 12.43 8.92 10.72
CA ILE A 41 12.69 7.47 10.79
C ILE A 41 11.89 6.84 11.92
N GLN A 42 11.90 7.45 13.12
CA GLN A 42 11.12 6.98 14.25
C GLN A 42 9.63 6.90 13.90
N SER A 43 9.03 7.96 13.35
CA SER A 43 7.60 7.94 12.99
C SER A 43 7.24 6.90 11.94
N ILE A 44 8.13 6.64 10.97
CA ILE A 44 7.93 5.56 9.99
C ILE A 44 7.97 4.19 10.67
N PHE A 45 8.91 3.97 11.59
CA PHE A 45 8.99 2.71 12.34
C PHE A 45 7.76 2.51 13.24
N ARG A 46 7.26 3.57 13.89
CA ARG A 46 6.00 3.51 14.65
C ARG A 46 4.80 3.15 13.76
N ALA A 47 4.70 3.76 12.58
CA ALA A 47 3.64 3.44 11.62
C ALA A 47 3.75 2.00 11.09
N SER A 48 4.97 1.52 10.84
CA SER A 48 5.25 0.14 10.43
C SER A 48 4.87 -0.87 11.51
N ALA A 49 5.18 -0.58 12.77
CA ALA A 49 4.79 -1.41 13.90
C ALA A 49 3.25 -1.43 14.07
N SER A 50 2.58 -0.29 13.87
CA SER A 50 1.12 -0.17 13.94
C SER A 50 0.42 -1.10 12.95
N ILE A 51 0.83 -1.10 11.68
CA ILE A 51 0.24 -1.98 10.65
C ILE A 51 0.63 -3.45 10.84
N TYR A 52 1.79 -3.73 11.44
CA TYR A 52 2.15 -5.11 11.76
C TYR A 52 1.24 -5.70 12.84
N ARG A 53 0.99 -4.93 13.91
CA ARG A 53 0.18 -5.37 15.06
C ARG A 53 -1.30 -5.51 14.76
N SER A 54 -1.80 -4.89 13.69
CA SER A 54 -3.17 -5.11 13.22
C SER A 54 -3.32 -6.44 12.46
N GLU A 55 -2.22 -7.18 12.25
CA GLU A 55 -2.18 -8.54 11.71
C GLU A 55 -2.89 -8.73 10.35
N PRO A 56 -2.66 -7.85 9.36
CA PRO A 56 -3.33 -7.93 8.06
C PRO A 56 -3.12 -9.28 7.36
N TRP A 57 -1.94 -9.89 7.54
CA TRP A 57 -1.55 -11.16 6.88
C TRP A 57 -2.31 -12.39 7.36
N LYS A 58 -3.04 -12.31 8.48
CA LYS A 58 -3.95 -13.39 8.88
C LYS A 58 -5.15 -13.49 7.94
N ARG A 59 -5.58 -12.35 7.38
CA ARG A 59 -6.81 -12.24 6.57
C ARG A 59 -6.52 -12.01 5.09
N LEU A 60 -5.51 -11.20 4.79
CA LEU A 60 -5.12 -10.84 3.43
C LEU A 60 -4.19 -11.92 2.85
N ARG A 61 -4.15 -11.95 1.52
CA ARG A 61 -3.31 -12.83 0.70
C ARG A 61 -2.68 -12.00 -0.41
N PRO A 62 -1.54 -12.43 -0.99
CA PRO A 62 -0.85 -11.68 -2.04
C PRO A 62 -1.75 -11.25 -3.21
N GLY A 63 -2.77 -12.03 -3.60
CA GLY A 63 -3.70 -11.62 -4.66
C GLY A 63 -4.56 -10.38 -4.36
N HIS A 64 -4.64 -9.92 -3.10
CA HIS A 64 -5.45 -8.77 -2.73
C HIS A 64 -4.69 -7.46 -2.95
N LEU A 65 -5.10 -6.75 -4.01
CA LEU A 65 -4.62 -5.41 -4.32
C LEU A 65 -5.55 -4.34 -3.75
N PHE A 66 -4.96 -3.21 -3.38
CA PHE A 66 -5.64 -2.02 -2.89
C PHE A 66 -5.26 -0.81 -3.73
N GLY A 67 -6.22 0.02 -4.08
CA GLY A 67 -5.99 1.36 -4.61
C GLY A 67 -5.79 2.32 -3.45
N VAL A 68 -4.84 3.23 -3.55
CA VAL A 68 -4.64 4.26 -2.52
C VAL A 68 -4.46 5.62 -3.16
N ARG A 69 -5.18 6.62 -2.66
CA ARG A 69 -5.02 8.03 -3.00
C ARG A 69 -4.74 8.81 -1.72
N VAL A 70 -3.62 9.53 -1.68
CA VAL A 70 -3.19 10.31 -0.51
C VAL A 70 -3.23 11.80 -0.88
N GLY A 71 -4.18 12.53 -0.29
CA GLY A 71 -4.38 13.94 -0.56
C GLY A 71 -4.73 14.24 -2.02
N LYS A 72 -4.43 15.46 -2.44
CA LYS A 72 -4.59 15.95 -3.81
C LYS A 72 -3.28 15.82 -4.58
N ASP A 73 -3.37 15.78 -5.91
CA ASP A 73 -2.19 15.77 -6.78
C ASP A 73 -1.27 16.99 -6.54
N SER A 74 -1.85 18.14 -6.19
CA SER A 74 -1.13 19.37 -5.83
C SER A 74 -0.27 19.27 -4.57
N ASP A 75 -0.52 18.27 -3.72
CA ASP A 75 0.21 18.10 -2.45
C ASP A 75 1.59 17.47 -2.68
N TRP A 76 1.87 17.03 -3.91
CA TRP A 76 3.10 16.34 -4.31
C TRP A 76 3.96 17.24 -5.20
N SER A 77 5.28 17.20 -5.00
CA SER A 77 6.24 18.02 -5.78
C SER A 77 6.14 17.79 -7.29
N GLY A 78 5.87 16.55 -7.72
CA GLY A 78 5.66 16.18 -9.12
C GLY A 78 4.24 16.37 -9.64
N LYS A 79 3.35 17.02 -8.87
CA LYS A 79 1.90 17.12 -9.14
C LYS A 79 1.20 15.75 -9.32
N ARG A 80 1.78 14.70 -8.72
CA ARG A 80 1.26 13.34 -8.74
C ARG A 80 1.91 12.53 -7.62
N GLN A 81 1.12 11.74 -6.91
CA GLN A 81 1.66 10.82 -5.91
C GLN A 81 2.54 9.71 -6.54
N PRO A 82 3.62 9.27 -5.89
CA PRO A 82 4.56 8.28 -6.45
C PRO A 82 3.97 6.88 -6.71
N PHE A 83 3.21 6.34 -5.75
CA PHE A 83 2.65 4.99 -5.77
C PHE A 83 1.15 5.05 -5.50
N GLN A 84 0.36 4.23 -6.22
CA GLN A 84 -1.11 4.30 -6.25
C GLN A 84 -1.79 2.96 -5.95
N CYS A 85 -1.03 1.88 -5.93
CA CYS A 85 -1.55 0.54 -5.65
C CYS A 85 -0.68 -0.16 -4.62
N VAL A 86 -1.31 -0.90 -3.70
CA VAL A 86 -0.64 -1.57 -2.58
C VAL A 86 -1.02 -3.05 -2.54
N GLN A 87 -0.06 -3.88 -2.16
CA GLN A 87 -0.22 -5.32 -2.00
C GLN A 87 0.42 -5.76 -0.68
N PHE A 88 -0.28 -6.63 0.05
CA PHE A 88 0.30 -7.31 1.21
C PHE A 88 0.93 -8.63 0.78
N ILE A 89 2.19 -8.82 1.16
CA ILE A 89 2.96 -10.03 0.85
C ILE A 89 3.10 -10.86 2.12
N GLY A 90 3.03 -12.18 1.98
CA GLY A 90 3.14 -13.13 3.08
C GLY A 90 1.79 -13.59 3.65
N GLY A 91 1.86 -14.32 4.77
CA GLY A 91 0.69 -14.93 5.44
C GLY A 91 0.61 -16.45 5.32
N ASP A 92 1.32 -17.04 4.34
CA ASP A 92 1.34 -18.49 4.09
C ASP A 92 2.72 -19.14 4.40
N GLY A 93 3.47 -18.57 5.36
CA GLY A 93 4.77 -19.09 5.83
C GLY A 93 6.03 -18.45 5.18
N GLY A 94 5.86 -17.56 4.21
CA GLY A 94 6.94 -16.72 3.67
C GLY A 94 7.10 -15.38 4.40
N ASP A 95 8.02 -14.54 3.92
CA ASP A 95 8.23 -13.22 4.49
C ASP A 95 7.00 -12.31 4.36
N ILE A 96 6.92 -11.43 5.34
CA ILE A 96 5.85 -10.48 5.51
C ILE A 96 6.31 -9.13 4.94
N ALA A 97 5.54 -8.55 4.02
CA ALA A 97 5.85 -7.25 3.43
C ALA A 97 4.63 -6.46 2.95
N ILE A 98 4.86 -5.19 2.64
CA ILE A 98 3.95 -4.30 1.90
C ILE A 98 4.68 -3.82 0.66
N TYR A 99 4.13 -4.09 -0.51
CA TYR A 99 4.63 -3.61 -1.80
C TYR A 99 3.72 -2.52 -2.35
N MET A 100 4.31 -1.45 -2.87
CA MET A 100 3.58 -0.37 -3.52
C MET A 100 4.04 -0.20 -4.97
N TYR A 101 3.05 -0.06 -5.86
CA TYR A 101 3.20 0.03 -7.30
C TYR A 101 2.73 1.39 -7.80
N ARG A 102 3.40 1.90 -8.84
CA ARG A 102 3.06 3.19 -9.47
C ARG A 102 1.68 3.20 -10.13
N SER A 103 1.18 2.02 -10.53
CA SER A 103 -0.13 1.85 -11.16
C SER A 103 -0.68 0.45 -10.94
N ILE A 104 -1.99 0.30 -11.14
CA ILE A 104 -2.67 -1.00 -11.15
C ILE A 104 -2.08 -1.92 -12.23
N ASN A 105 -1.78 -1.38 -13.42
CA ASN A 105 -1.18 -2.16 -14.50
C ASN A 105 0.19 -2.74 -14.11
N TYR A 106 0.99 -2.02 -13.32
CA TYR A 106 2.26 -2.54 -12.83
C TYR A 106 2.06 -3.62 -11.76
N ALA A 107 1.08 -3.44 -10.87
CA ALA A 107 0.72 -4.45 -9.89
C ALA A 107 0.27 -5.74 -10.60
N LEU A 108 -0.70 -5.64 -11.52
CA LEU A 108 -1.24 -6.79 -12.26
C LEU A 108 -0.16 -7.56 -13.03
N LYS A 109 0.77 -6.86 -13.69
CA LYS A 109 1.90 -7.51 -14.38
C LYS A 109 2.86 -8.25 -13.44
N MET A 110 3.01 -7.78 -12.21
CA MET A 110 3.87 -8.40 -11.19
C MET A 110 3.17 -9.56 -10.46
N THR A 111 1.83 -9.62 -10.53
CA THR A 111 0.99 -10.62 -9.88
C THR A 111 0.39 -11.67 -10.82
N ASP A 112 0.61 -11.57 -12.13
CA ASP A 112 0.06 -12.49 -13.12
C ASP A 112 0.61 -13.92 -12.95
N ASP A 113 -0.19 -14.92 -13.35
CA ASP A 113 -0.38 -16.30 -12.84
C ASP A 113 0.84 -17.25 -12.71
N SER A 114 2.09 -16.77 -12.71
CA SER A 114 3.23 -17.60 -12.30
C SER A 114 3.40 -17.58 -10.78
N TRP A 115 3.61 -18.76 -10.21
CA TRP A 115 3.83 -18.99 -8.77
C TRP A 115 5.11 -18.31 -8.24
N GLU A 116 5.89 -17.71 -9.14
CA GLU A 116 6.98 -16.80 -8.87
C GLU A 116 6.53 -15.40 -9.30
N MET A 117 6.63 -14.41 -8.40
CA MET A 117 6.34 -13.02 -8.79
C MET A 117 7.16 -12.66 -10.02
N VAL A 118 6.46 -12.41 -11.14
CA VAL A 118 7.10 -12.10 -12.42
C VAL A 118 7.94 -10.86 -12.20
N ARG A 119 9.27 -10.98 -12.31
CA ARG A 119 10.16 -9.83 -12.24
C ARG A 119 9.99 -9.01 -13.51
N VAL A 120 9.06 -8.05 -13.50
CA VAL A 120 8.84 -7.17 -14.65
C VAL A 120 10.03 -6.23 -14.78
N PRO A 121 10.77 -6.25 -15.90
CA PRO A 121 11.93 -5.39 -16.07
C PRO A 121 11.57 -3.89 -16.01
N ASN A 122 12.47 -3.11 -15.44
CA ASN A 122 12.45 -1.64 -15.33
C ASN A 122 11.29 -1.04 -14.51
N VAL A 123 10.49 -1.86 -13.84
CA VAL A 123 9.44 -1.40 -12.92
C VAL A 123 10.02 -1.25 -11.51
N GLU A 124 9.84 -0.06 -10.93
CA GLU A 124 10.16 0.18 -9.53
C GLU A 124 9.01 -0.25 -8.61
N VAL A 125 9.36 -0.91 -7.52
CA VAL A 125 8.45 -1.32 -6.44
C VAL A 125 8.99 -0.74 -5.14
N PHE A 126 8.16 0.00 -4.42
CA PHE A 126 8.49 0.42 -3.06
C PHE A 126 8.17 -0.72 -2.10
N ARG A 127 9.12 -1.08 -1.24
CA ARG A 127 9.04 -2.24 -0.35
C ARG A 127 9.18 -1.81 1.10
N VAL A 128 8.30 -2.37 1.94
CA VAL A 128 8.44 -2.40 3.40
C VAL A 128 8.41 -3.86 3.81
N THR A 129 9.57 -4.47 4.01
CA THR A 129 9.73 -5.87 4.43
C THR A 129 9.99 -5.97 5.92
N TYR A 130 9.42 -6.97 6.61
CA TYR A 130 9.58 -7.14 8.04
C TYR A 130 10.61 -8.23 8.35
N GLU A 131 11.87 -7.82 8.43
CA GLU A 131 13.02 -8.73 8.62
C GLU A 131 13.32 -8.96 10.10
N LEU A 132 13.82 -10.16 10.42
CA LEU A 132 14.36 -10.48 11.75
C LEU A 132 15.62 -9.67 12.00
N GLU A 133 15.79 -9.15 13.23
CA GLU A 133 16.99 -8.39 13.60
C GLU A 133 18.25 -9.20 13.28
N SER A 134 18.27 -10.51 13.50
CA SER A 134 19.43 -11.38 13.22
C SER A 134 19.88 -11.36 11.75
N LEU A 135 18.94 -11.19 10.81
CA LEU A 135 19.19 -11.19 9.36
C LEU A 135 19.51 -9.80 8.80
N MET A 136 19.21 -8.73 9.54
CA MET A 136 19.46 -7.36 9.09
C MET A 136 20.96 -7.08 8.86
N LEU A 137 21.23 -6.21 7.90
CA LEU A 137 22.59 -5.72 7.65
C LEU A 137 23.13 -4.91 8.84
N PRO A 138 24.45 -4.91 9.08
CA PRO A 138 25.06 -4.21 10.20
C PRO A 138 24.70 -2.71 10.29
N ALA A 139 24.58 -2.02 9.14
CA ALA A 139 24.20 -0.60 9.12
C ALA A 139 22.76 -0.39 9.62
N ASN A 140 21.82 -1.23 9.20
CA ASN A 140 20.42 -1.17 9.63
C ASN A 140 20.28 -1.57 11.11
N LYS A 141 21.00 -2.61 11.56
CA LYS A 141 21.09 -2.96 12.99
C LYS A 141 21.58 -1.79 13.85
N LYS A 142 22.65 -1.12 13.39
CA LYS A 142 23.21 0.05 14.09
C LYS A 142 22.19 1.19 14.15
N MET A 143 21.51 1.48 13.05
CA MET A 143 20.46 2.50 13.00
C MET A 143 19.35 2.21 14.01
N VAL A 144 18.79 0.99 13.97
CA VAL A 144 17.74 0.53 14.91
C VAL A 144 18.14 0.74 16.35
N LYS A 145 19.35 0.28 16.73
CA LYS A 145 19.86 0.41 18.11
C LYS A 145 20.10 1.85 18.49
N SER A 146 20.74 2.64 17.62
CA SER A 146 21.11 4.03 17.91
C SER A 146 19.91 4.96 18.08
N LEU A 147 18.84 4.72 17.33
CA LEU A 147 17.64 5.57 17.34
C LEU A 147 16.53 5.01 18.22
N SER A 148 16.77 3.87 18.90
CA SER A 148 15.78 3.14 19.70
C SER A 148 14.47 2.92 18.93
N LEU A 149 14.59 2.40 17.70
CA LEU A 149 13.45 2.28 16.81
C LEU A 149 12.47 1.21 17.29
N GLU A 150 11.19 1.46 17.04
CA GLU A 150 10.11 0.58 17.48
C GLU A 150 10.12 -0.77 16.76
N VAL A 151 10.00 -1.84 17.54
CA VAL A 151 9.89 -3.22 17.02
C VAL A 151 8.46 -3.51 16.57
N SER A 152 8.32 -4.11 15.39
CA SER A 152 7.01 -4.44 14.81
C SER A 152 6.43 -5.73 15.41
N GLY A 153 7.26 -6.74 15.62
CA GLY A 153 6.91 -8.04 16.20
C GLY A 153 7.76 -8.40 17.43
N ALA A 154 8.10 -9.68 17.59
CA ALA A 154 9.01 -10.11 18.67
C ALA A 154 10.43 -9.55 18.49
N ASP A 155 10.95 -9.60 17.25
CA ASP A 155 12.31 -9.23 16.89
C ASP A 155 12.40 -8.75 15.43
N ARG A 156 11.30 -8.18 14.92
CA ARG A 156 11.17 -7.77 13.52
C ARG A 156 11.16 -6.27 13.35
N PHE A 157 11.90 -5.80 12.35
CA PHE A 157 11.99 -4.39 11.98
C PHE A 157 11.70 -4.19 10.49
N PRO A 158 11.11 -3.05 10.11
CA PRO A 158 10.93 -2.73 8.70
C PRO A 158 12.29 -2.45 8.03
N VAL A 159 12.52 -3.09 6.89
CA VAL A 159 13.53 -2.68 5.90
C VAL A 159 12.78 -2.02 4.75
N ILE A 160 13.22 -0.80 4.40
CA ILE A 160 12.48 0.09 3.51
C ILE A 160 13.38 0.47 2.35
N ASP A 161 12.96 0.11 1.15
CA ASP A 161 13.73 0.33 -0.08
C ASP A 161 12.84 0.51 -1.31
N VAL A 162 13.46 0.97 -2.39
CA VAL A 162 12.87 0.86 -3.73
C VAL A 162 13.69 -0.13 -4.53
N ALA A 163 13.03 -1.18 -5.01
CA ALA A 163 13.62 -2.22 -5.82
C ALA A 163 13.20 -2.08 -7.28
N ARG A 164 14.12 -2.39 -8.19
CA ARG A 164 13.86 -2.51 -9.63
C ARG A 164 14.51 -3.77 -10.15
N CYS A 165 13.77 -4.57 -10.92
CA CYS A 165 14.39 -5.61 -11.74
C CYS A 165 14.96 -4.98 -13.01
N MET A 166 16.24 -5.21 -13.29
CA MET A 166 16.88 -4.82 -14.53
C MET A 166 16.51 -5.80 -15.66
N THR A 167 16.74 -5.41 -16.91
CA THR A 167 16.57 -6.30 -18.07
C THR A 167 17.48 -7.53 -18.03
N SER A 168 18.59 -7.47 -17.29
CA SER A 168 19.48 -8.59 -17.00
C SER A 168 18.90 -9.60 -16.01
N GLY A 169 17.76 -9.31 -15.37
CA GLY A 169 17.18 -10.10 -14.28
C GLY A 169 17.76 -9.79 -12.89
N GLU A 170 18.81 -8.96 -12.83
CA GLU A 170 19.40 -8.47 -11.59
C GLU A 170 18.48 -7.47 -10.88
N LEU A 171 18.60 -7.41 -9.56
CA LEU A 171 17.82 -6.50 -8.74
C LEU A 171 18.69 -5.32 -8.32
N GLN A 172 18.17 -4.13 -8.57
CA GLN A 172 18.77 -2.88 -8.16
C GLN A 172 17.95 -2.29 -7.02
N PHE A 173 18.61 -1.96 -5.92
CA PHE A 173 18.02 -1.27 -4.78
C PHE A 173 18.53 0.16 -4.69
N ARG A 174 17.63 1.09 -4.32
CA ARG A 174 17.99 2.46 -3.97
C ARG A 174 17.31 2.89 -2.69
N ASN A 175 17.90 3.87 -2.02
CA ASN A 175 17.24 4.57 -0.92
C ASN A 175 15.94 5.22 -1.45
N PRO A 176 14.86 5.21 -0.65
CA PRO A 176 13.67 5.98 -0.97
C PRO A 176 13.95 7.49 -0.85
N THR A 177 13.18 8.29 -1.57
CA THR A 177 13.17 9.75 -1.38
C THR A 177 12.32 10.15 -0.17
N LEU A 178 12.52 11.37 0.34
CA LEU A 178 11.73 11.88 1.47
C LEU A 178 10.22 11.93 1.16
N GLU A 179 9.84 12.26 -0.07
CA GLU A 179 8.44 12.24 -0.51
C GLU A 179 7.85 10.83 -0.54
N GLU A 180 8.61 9.84 -1.00
CA GLU A 180 8.18 8.44 -0.99
C GLU A 180 8.02 7.93 0.44
N LEU A 181 8.91 8.31 1.36
CA LEU A 181 8.79 7.98 2.79
C LEU A 181 7.54 8.61 3.44
N ARG A 182 7.23 9.86 3.10
CA ARG A 182 6.04 10.56 3.58
C ARG A 182 4.76 9.88 3.05
N LEU A 183 4.73 9.50 1.77
CA LEU A 183 3.62 8.72 1.22
C LEU A 183 3.42 7.41 2.00
N VAL A 184 4.50 6.67 2.22
CA VAL A 184 4.46 5.35 2.87
C VAL A 184 3.99 5.44 4.31
N PHE A 185 4.40 6.46 5.05
CA PHE A 185 3.85 6.74 6.38
C PHE A 185 2.31 6.85 6.33
N ALA A 186 1.78 7.68 5.43
CA ALA A 186 0.34 7.90 5.33
C ALA A 186 -0.41 6.62 4.91
N VAL A 187 0.14 5.89 3.95
CA VAL A 187 -0.41 4.61 3.47
C VAL A 187 -0.46 3.57 4.59
N MET A 188 0.62 3.38 5.35
CA MET A 188 0.65 2.39 6.45
C MET A 188 -0.35 2.75 7.55
N LYS A 189 -0.43 4.03 7.92
CA LYS A 189 -1.43 4.52 8.88
C LYS A 189 -2.85 4.26 8.39
N ALA A 190 -3.18 4.66 7.17
CA ALA A 190 -4.50 4.47 6.61
C ALA A 190 -4.87 2.98 6.51
N LEU A 191 -3.97 2.16 5.98
CA LEU A 191 -4.21 0.73 5.84
C LEU A 191 -4.45 0.07 7.19
N SER A 192 -3.70 0.43 8.25
CA SER A 192 -3.92 -0.12 9.61
C SER A 192 -5.34 0.13 10.14
N LEU A 193 -6.02 1.18 9.67
CA LEU A 193 -7.40 1.50 10.02
C LEU A 193 -8.41 0.84 9.08
N VAL A 194 -8.08 0.74 7.79
CA VAL A 194 -9.03 0.29 6.76
C VAL A 194 -9.07 -1.24 6.63
N HIS A 195 -7.92 -1.92 6.68
CA HIS A 195 -7.90 -3.36 6.42
C HIS A 195 -8.76 -4.17 7.43
N PRO A 196 -8.97 -3.78 8.70
CA PRO A 196 -9.97 -4.38 9.60
C PRO A 196 -11.42 -4.32 9.13
N LEU A 197 -11.79 -3.34 8.29
CA LEU A 197 -13.16 -3.13 7.83
C LEU A 197 -13.56 -4.04 6.66
N LEU A 198 -12.62 -4.78 6.08
CA LEU A 198 -12.88 -5.67 4.95
C LEU A 198 -13.81 -6.82 5.34
N LEU A 199 -14.97 -6.89 4.67
CA LEU A 199 -15.96 -7.93 4.84
C LEU A 199 -15.69 -9.08 3.87
N GLN A 200 -15.52 -10.29 4.38
CA GLN A 200 -15.29 -11.48 3.56
C GLN A 200 -16.61 -11.92 2.91
N GLU A 201 -16.62 -12.18 1.61
CA GLU A 201 -17.77 -12.78 0.93
C GLU A 201 -17.95 -14.22 1.41
N GLU A 202 -19.09 -14.54 2.03
CA GLU A 202 -19.44 -15.92 2.37
C GLU A 202 -19.77 -16.71 1.10
N LYS A 203 -18.78 -17.42 0.55
CA LYS A 203 -19.01 -18.51 -0.39
C LYS A 203 -18.31 -19.77 0.09
N GLN A 204 -18.98 -20.53 0.95
CA GLN A 204 -18.61 -21.93 1.20
C GLN A 204 -18.96 -22.76 -0.04
N VAL A 205 -17.96 -23.05 -0.87
CA VAL A 205 -18.02 -24.20 -1.77
C VAL A 205 -17.08 -25.27 -1.20
N ARG A 206 -17.66 -26.38 -0.74
CA ARG A 206 -16.89 -27.50 -0.18
C ARG A 206 -15.95 -28.08 -1.25
N GLY A 207 -14.67 -28.24 -0.92
CA GLY A 207 -13.72 -29.06 -1.69
C GLY A 207 -12.71 -28.34 -2.59
N LEU A 208 -12.77 -27.01 -2.73
CA LEU A 208 -11.79 -26.22 -3.50
C LEU A 208 -10.87 -25.38 -2.58
N PRO A 209 -9.63 -25.05 -3.02
CA PRO A 209 -8.78 -24.11 -2.31
C PRO A 209 -9.53 -22.80 -2.04
N ARG A 210 -9.49 -22.32 -0.80
CA ARG A 210 -10.18 -21.09 -0.38
C ARG A 210 -9.60 -19.88 -1.11
N VAL A 211 -10.24 -19.45 -2.20
CA VAL A 211 -10.02 -18.10 -2.72
C VAL A 211 -10.78 -17.14 -1.80
N ILE A 212 -10.07 -16.53 -0.85
CA ILE A 212 -10.62 -15.46 -0.01
C ILE A 212 -10.99 -14.31 -0.95
N LYS A 213 -12.23 -13.84 -0.87
CA LYS A 213 -12.72 -12.67 -1.58
C LYS A 213 -13.35 -11.73 -0.56
N PHE A 214 -13.12 -10.43 -0.73
CA PHE A 214 -13.75 -9.40 0.08
C PHE A 214 -14.78 -8.65 -0.75
N SER A 215 -15.83 -8.19 -0.10
CA SER A 215 -16.75 -7.23 -0.69
C SER A 215 -16.00 -5.95 -1.07
N PRO A 216 -16.42 -5.26 -2.14
CA PRO A 216 -15.85 -3.98 -2.49
C PRO A 216 -15.89 -2.99 -1.32
N LEU A 217 -14.81 -2.22 -1.17
CA LEU A 217 -14.63 -1.23 -0.12
C LEU A 217 -14.03 0.02 -0.74
N ILE A 218 -14.57 1.18 -0.40
CA ILE A 218 -13.94 2.49 -0.61
C ILE A 218 -14.08 3.24 0.70
N GLU A 219 -12.96 3.47 1.38
CA GLU A 219 -12.95 4.14 2.68
C GLU A 219 -11.96 5.31 2.64
N THR A 220 -12.34 6.44 3.22
CA THR A 220 -11.45 7.61 3.32
C THR A 220 -11.21 7.92 4.79
N VAL A 221 -9.94 7.89 5.19
CA VAL A 221 -9.52 8.15 6.57
C VAL A 221 -8.61 9.36 6.64
N ASP A 222 -8.76 10.16 7.68
CA ASP A 222 -7.85 11.26 7.96
C ASP A 222 -6.62 10.75 8.71
N VAL A 223 -5.45 10.90 8.08
CA VAL A 223 -4.16 10.57 8.68
C VAL A 223 -3.50 11.84 9.18
N GLN A 224 -3.19 11.89 10.47
CA GLN A 224 -2.43 12.98 11.05
C GLN A 224 -0.94 12.86 10.68
N TRP A 225 -0.37 13.93 10.14
CA TRP A 225 1.07 14.04 9.94
C TRP A 225 1.78 14.20 11.28
N PRO A 226 2.92 13.53 11.49
CA PRO A 226 3.78 13.87 12.60
C PRO A 226 4.43 15.25 12.34
N PRO A 227 4.81 16.00 13.39
CA PRO A 227 5.33 17.36 13.26
C PRO A 227 6.49 17.49 12.26
N GLU A 228 7.33 16.47 12.17
CA GLU A 228 8.49 16.42 11.28
C GLU A 228 8.18 16.15 9.80
N MET A 229 6.95 15.79 9.45
CA MET A 229 6.49 15.59 8.06
C MET A 229 5.42 16.61 7.62
N PHE A 230 5.04 17.51 8.54
CA PHE A 230 4.04 18.53 8.34
C PHE A 230 4.43 19.51 7.22
N LYS A 231 3.48 19.82 6.32
CA LYS A 231 3.62 20.85 5.28
C LYS A 231 2.37 21.72 5.17
N GLY A 232 1.95 22.30 6.30
CA GLY A 232 0.87 23.31 6.33
C GLY A 232 -0.52 22.79 6.70
N HIS A 233 -0.78 21.48 6.56
CA HIS A 233 -2.01 20.84 7.04
C HIS A 233 -1.66 19.71 7.99
N ASP A 234 -2.38 19.62 9.12
CA ASP A 234 -2.12 18.61 10.16
C ASP A 234 -2.57 17.21 9.73
N PHE A 235 -3.58 17.15 8.85
CA PHE A 235 -4.18 15.93 8.38
C PHE A 235 -4.07 15.81 6.86
N VAL A 236 -4.04 14.56 6.38
CA VAL A 236 -4.21 14.23 4.96
C VAL A 236 -5.32 13.18 4.84
N ALA A 237 -6.26 13.41 3.93
CA ALA A 237 -7.25 12.41 3.58
C ALA A 237 -6.59 11.30 2.76
N VAL A 238 -6.76 10.05 3.18
CA VAL A 238 -6.29 8.86 2.47
C VAL A 238 -7.47 8.00 2.09
N THR A 239 -7.76 7.93 0.80
CA THR A 239 -8.79 7.02 0.25
C THR A 239 -8.15 5.69 -0.11
N VAL A 240 -8.67 4.61 0.45
CA VAL A 240 -8.27 3.23 0.15
C VAL A 240 -9.45 2.53 -0.52
N SER A 241 -9.19 1.85 -1.64
CA SER A 241 -10.19 1.06 -2.35
C SER A 241 -9.78 -0.39 -2.58
N HIS A 242 -10.74 -1.30 -2.49
CA HIS A 242 -10.62 -2.69 -2.87
C HIS A 242 -11.86 -3.10 -3.66
N PRO A 243 -11.75 -3.68 -4.87
CA PRO A 243 -10.55 -3.75 -5.70
C PRO A 243 -9.98 -2.36 -6.03
N PRO A 244 -8.72 -2.27 -6.49
CA PRO A 244 -8.12 -0.99 -6.85
C PRO A 244 -8.84 -0.36 -8.06
N GLY A 245 -8.83 0.98 -8.13
CA GLY A 245 -9.38 1.73 -9.26
C GLY A 245 -10.86 2.08 -9.14
N GLN A 246 -11.52 1.71 -8.04
CA GLN A 246 -12.85 2.22 -7.74
C GLN A 246 -12.80 3.70 -7.32
N SER A 247 -13.69 4.51 -7.91
CA SER A 247 -14.04 5.85 -7.44
C SER A 247 -15.36 5.79 -6.71
N TYR A 248 -15.58 6.70 -5.76
CA TYR A 248 -16.89 6.88 -5.15
C TYR A 248 -17.91 7.18 -6.27
N GLU A 249 -18.74 6.22 -6.63
CA GLU A 249 -19.92 6.51 -7.43
C GLU A 249 -20.88 7.24 -6.49
N GLN A 250 -20.94 8.56 -6.61
CA GLN A 250 -22.05 9.29 -6.02
C GLN A 250 -23.30 8.77 -6.73
N ASN A 251 -24.02 7.85 -6.11
CA ASN A 251 -25.29 7.32 -6.61
C ASN A 251 -26.24 8.50 -6.82
N SER A 252 -26.24 9.05 -8.03
CA SER A 252 -27.19 10.08 -8.48
C SER A 252 -28.61 9.53 -8.67
N LYS A 253 -28.87 8.29 -8.24
CA LYS A 253 -30.14 7.59 -8.38
C LYS A 253 -31.00 7.52 -7.11
N GLU A 254 -30.55 8.01 -5.96
CA GLU A 254 -31.38 8.03 -4.74
C GLU A 254 -32.06 9.37 -4.44
N ASN A 255 -31.74 10.45 -5.18
CA ASN A 255 -32.47 11.72 -5.10
C ASN A 255 -33.59 11.88 -6.15
N ALA A 256 -33.92 10.82 -6.90
CA ALA A 256 -34.99 10.84 -7.91
C ALA A 256 -36.32 10.21 -7.43
N VAL A 257 -36.40 9.74 -6.19
CA VAL A 257 -37.60 9.05 -5.66
C VAL A 257 -38.37 9.88 -4.61
N MET A 258 -37.93 11.12 -4.32
CA MET A 258 -38.65 12.01 -3.38
C MET A 258 -38.99 13.38 -3.99
N ALA A 259 -39.11 13.46 -5.32
CA ALA A 259 -39.70 14.60 -5.99
C ALA A 259 -41.13 14.23 -6.45
N GLY A 260 -42.07 14.39 -5.52
CA GLY A 260 -43.49 14.72 -5.77
C GLY A 260 -44.28 13.81 -6.69
N GLU A 261 -44.88 12.78 -6.10
CA GLU A 261 -46.29 12.48 -6.39
C GLU A 261 -47.10 13.73 -5.97
N ASP A 262 -47.40 14.64 -6.91
CA ASP A 262 -48.42 15.68 -6.81
C ASP A 262 -48.45 16.43 -8.15
N ASP A 263 -49.16 15.88 -9.15
CA ASP A 263 -49.67 16.62 -10.31
C ASP A 263 -50.75 15.78 -11.03
N GLU A 264 -51.80 15.42 -10.28
CA GLU A 264 -53.11 15.08 -10.86
C GLU A 264 -54.18 15.87 -10.08
N LEU A 265 -55.21 16.37 -10.80
CA LEU A 265 -56.28 17.31 -10.42
C LEU A 265 -55.91 18.79 -10.76
N GLU A 266 -56.59 19.58 -11.61
CA GLU A 266 -57.95 19.59 -12.14
C GLU A 266 -57.97 20.28 -13.53
N ILE A 267 -58.54 19.65 -14.56
CA ILE A 267 -59.15 20.39 -15.68
C ILE A 267 -60.51 19.75 -15.97
N VAL A 268 -61.54 20.17 -15.23
CA VAL A 268 -62.94 19.96 -15.59
C VAL A 268 -63.75 21.21 -15.25
N SER A 269 -63.98 22.07 -16.25
CA SER A 269 -65.05 23.08 -16.35
C SER A 269 -64.62 24.00 -17.49
N SER A 270 -65.21 24.02 -18.69
CA SER A 270 -66.63 24.11 -19.00
C SER A 270 -66.84 23.75 -20.48
N ILE A 271 -67.77 22.84 -20.78
CA ILE A 271 -68.42 22.75 -22.09
C ILE A 271 -69.90 23.10 -21.90
N MET A 272 -70.28 24.17 -22.60
CA MET A 272 -71.59 24.52 -23.16
C MET A 272 -72.82 24.66 -22.27
N THR A 273 -73.39 25.87 -22.32
CA THR A 273 -74.77 26.16 -22.76
C THR A 273 -74.90 27.69 -22.79
N ASN A 274 -75.64 28.40 -23.63
CA ASN A 274 -76.45 28.16 -24.81
C ASN A 274 -76.89 29.58 -25.27
N LEU A 275 -77.19 29.77 -26.56
CA LEU A 275 -78.23 30.69 -27.07
C LEU A 275 -78.24 32.18 -26.62
N ARG A 276 -77.72 33.07 -27.48
CA ARG A 276 -78.49 34.06 -28.27
C ARG A 276 -77.59 34.91 -29.16
#